data_AF-A0A1I5SMI3-F1
#
_entry.id   AF-A0A1I5SMI3-F1
#
_cell.length_a   1.000
_cell.length_b   1.000
_cell.length_c   1.000
_cell.angle_alpha   90.00
_cell.angle_beta   90.00
_cell.angle_gamma   90.00
#
_symmetry.space_group_name_H-M   'P 1'
#
loop_
_entity.id
_entity.type
_entity.pdbx_description
1 polymer ?
#
loop_
_entity_poly.entity_id
_entity_poly.type
_entity_poly.pdbx_seq_one_letter_code
_entity_poly.pdbx_strand_id
1 'polypeptide(L)'
;MKYLFCIGFLFVFSACGTEDKKIPDNVMQVDKMKLVMWDLLQAGNYATIQKEKDTSIKQLNTAYMVQVLQLYKISKDDFFKSFDYYQTHPELNKILFDSINAYSQRKRGDLYKGDLHKKVE
;
A
#
# COMPACT_ATOMS: atom_id res chain seq x y z
N MET A 1 6.22 -48.75 -24.09
CA MET A 1 6.19 -47.47 -24.84
C MET A 1 4.81 -46.82 -24.71
N LYS A 2 4.51 -46.13 -23.59
CA LYS A 2 3.21 -45.43 -23.43
C LYS A 2 3.18 -44.32 -22.36
N TYR A 3 4.31 -44.02 -21.73
CA TYR A 3 4.40 -43.01 -20.66
C TYR A 3 5.44 -41.92 -20.96
N LEU A 4 5.75 -41.67 -22.24
CA LEU A 4 6.75 -40.67 -22.63
C LEU A 4 6.16 -39.31 -23.00
N PHE A 5 4.84 -39.08 -22.81
CA PHE A 5 4.17 -37.88 -23.29
C PHE A 5 3.61 -36.95 -22.19
N CYS A 6 3.79 -37.29 -20.90
CA CYS A 6 3.17 -36.53 -19.80
C CYS A 6 4.08 -35.51 -19.09
N ILE A 7 5.34 -35.32 -19.53
CA ILE A 7 6.31 -34.48 -18.82
C ILE A 7 6.38 -33.03 -19.39
N GLY A 8 5.64 -32.74 -20.46
CA GLY A 8 5.77 -31.46 -21.19
C GLY A 8 4.88 -30.29 -20.74
N PHE A 9 4.04 -30.43 -19.69
CA PHE A 9 3.00 -29.42 -19.39
C PHE A 9 3.18 -28.65 -18.07
N LEU A 10 4.27 -28.86 -17.32
CA LEU A 10 4.39 -28.31 -15.96
C LEU A 10 5.37 -27.13 -15.79
N PHE A 11 5.75 -26.42 -16.87
CA PHE A 11 6.78 -25.37 -16.82
C PHE A 11 6.36 -24.00 -17.38
N VAL A 12 5.06 -23.64 -17.37
CA VAL A 12 4.61 -22.33 -17.89
C VAL A 12 4.37 -21.26 -16.80
N PHE A 13 4.59 -21.56 -15.51
CA PHE A 13 4.52 -20.54 -14.46
C PHE A 13 5.91 -20.04 -14.08
N SER A 14 6.46 -19.06 -14.80
CA SER A 14 7.39 -18.02 -14.27
C SER A 14 7.91 -17.14 -15.40
N ALA A 15 7.06 -16.31 -15.98
CA ALA A 15 7.51 -15.23 -16.86
C ALA A 15 6.58 -14.02 -16.72
N CYS A 16 6.51 -13.46 -15.51
CA CYS A 16 6.24 -12.05 -15.33
C CYS A 16 7.42 -11.47 -14.56
N GLY A 17 8.59 -11.45 -15.20
CA GLY A 17 9.74 -10.72 -14.72
C GLY A 17 9.54 -9.26 -15.10
N THR A 18 8.80 -8.50 -14.30
CA THR A 18 9.18 -7.10 -14.15
C THR A 18 10.63 -7.09 -13.71
N GLU A 19 11.47 -6.25 -14.31
CA GLU A 19 12.81 -6.03 -13.81
C GLU A 19 12.67 -5.54 -12.37
N ASP A 20 12.73 -6.47 -11.42
CA ASP A 20 12.69 -6.16 -10.01
C ASP A 20 13.98 -5.38 -9.75
N LYS A 21 13.89 -4.05 -9.79
CA LYS A 21 14.88 -3.19 -9.14
C LYS A 21 14.96 -3.72 -7.73
N LYS A 22 16.02 -4.48 -7.45
CA LYS A 22 16.17 -5.25 -6.22
C LYS A 22 16.13 -4.28 -5.04
N ILE A 23 14.94 -4.14 -4.45
CA ILE A 23 14.77 -3.45 -3.19
C ILE A 23 15.47 -4.32 -2.15
N PRO A 24 16.38 -3.76 -1.35
CA PRO A 24 17.04 -4.51 -0.28
C PRO A 24 16.02 -5.16 0.65
N ASP A 25 16.31 -6.38 1.14
CA ASP A 25 15.40 -7.12 2.04
C ASP A 25 15.06 -6.36 3.33
N ASN A 26 15.91 -5.40 3.71
CA ASN A 26 15.76 -4.57 4.89
C ASN A 26 14.97 -3.27 4.62
N VAL A 27 14.39 -3.12 3.42
CA VAL A 27 13.50 -2.04 2.98
C VAL A 27 12.15 -2.65 2.60
N MET A 28 11.08 -1.98 3.01
CA MET A 28 9.72 -2.42 2.69
C MET A 28 9.45 -2.40 1.19
N GLN A 29 9.02 -3.53 0.63
CA GLN A 29 8.64 -3.64 -0.78
C GLN A 29 7.44 -2.74 -1.13
N VAL A 30 7.36 -2.33 -2.41
CA VAL A 30 6.35 -1.38 -2.91
C VAL A 30 4.94 -1.81 -2.55
N ASP A 31 4.61 -3.11 -2.69
CA ASP A 31 3.27 -3.60 -2.44
C ASP A 31 2.82 -3.42 -0.99
N LYS A 32 3.73 -3.63 -0.04
CA LYS A 32 3.45 -3.42 1.38
C LYS A 32 3.46 -1.93 1.71
N MET A 33 4.45 -1.18 1.21
CA MET A 33 4.60 0.26 1.48
C MET A 33 3.39 1.06 0.97
N LYS A 34 2.86 0.71 -0.20
CA LYS A 34 1.64 1.29 -0.77
C LYS A 34 0.45 1.23 0.19
N LEU A 35 0.23 0.10 0.84
CA LEU A 35 -0.91 -0.09 1.75
C LEU A 35 -0.73 0.75 3.02
N VAL A 36 0.46 0.71 3.60
CA VAL A 36 0.81 1.48 4.80
C VAL A 36 0.68 2.98 4.54
N MET A 37 1.28 3.48 3.45
CA MET A 37 1.20 4.90 3.10
C MET A 37 -0.22 5.35 2.77
N TRP A 38 -1.01 4.52 2.08
CA TRP A 38 -2.41 4.83 1.82
C TRP A 38 -3.17 5.07 3.13
N ASP A 39 -3.07 4.16 4.10
CA ASP A 39 -3.78 4.32 5.38
C ASP A 39 -3.23 5.48 6.21
N LEU A 40 -1.93 5.77 6.14
CA LEU A 40 -1.35 6.96 6.77
C LEU A 40 -1.91 8.26 6.20
N LEU A 41 -2.06 8.34 4.87
CA LEU A 41 -2.67 9.51 4.21
C LEU A 41 -4.13 9.67 4.63
N GLN A 42 -4.91 8.58 4.65
CA GLN A 42 -6.30 8.61 5.09
C GLN A 42 -6.43 9.00 6.57
N ALA A 43 -5.56 8.48 7.43
CA ALA A 43 -5.48 8.84 8.85
C ALA A 43 -5.16 10.33 9.04
N GLY A 44 -4.20 10.88 8.27
CA GLY A 44 -3.88 12.30 8.29
C GLY A 44 -5.05 13.18 7.84
N ASN A 45 -5.72 12.80 6.76
CA ASN A 45 -6.92 13.49 6.28
C ASN A 45 -8.03 13.48 7.34
N TYR A 46 -8.25 12.34 7.99
CA TYR A 46 -9.22 12.22 9.07
C TYR A 46 -8.83 13.09 10.28
N ALA A 47 -7.57 13.11 10.69
CA ALA A 47 -7.10 13.99 11.75
C ALA A 47 -7.32 15.48 11.42
N THR A 48 -7.15 15.90 10.17
CA THR A 48 -7.45 17.27 9.74
C THR A 48 -8.94 17.59 9.90
N ILE A 49 -9.82 16.72 9.41
CA ILE A 49 -11.28 16.88 9.56
C ILE A 49 -11.68 16.96 11.04
N GLN A 50 -11.05 16.17 11.91
CA GLN A 50 -11.35 16.18 13.33
C GLN A 50 -10.85 17.45 14.03
N LYS A 51 -9.69 17.99 13.63
CA LYS A 51 -9.18 19.27 14.14
C LYS A 51 -10.02 20.46 13.72
N GLU A 52 -10.62 20.42 12.53
CA GLU A 52 -11.56 21.45 12.07
C GLU A 52 -12.81 21.50 12.95
N LYS A 53 -13.24 20.36 13.49
CA LYS A 53 -14.37 20.28 14.43
C LYS A 53 -14.00 20.71 15.85
N ASP A 54 -12.80 20.35 16.29
CA ASP A 54 -12.31 20.67 17.64
C ASP A 54 -10.81 20.97 17.64
N THR A 55 -10.48 22.25 17.75
CA THR A 55 -9.09 22.75 17.73
C THR A 55 -8.34 22.48 19.04
N SER A 56 -9.04 22.07 20.10
CA SER A 56 -8.40 21.73 21.38
C SER A 56 -7.66 20.40 21.32
N ILE A 57 -8.02 19.52 20.36
CA ILE A 57 -7.41 18.20 20.22
C ILE A 57 -6.04 18.31 19.54
N LYS A 58 -4.98 18.20 20.35
CA LYS A 58 -3.60 18.21 19.88
C LYS A 58 -3.14 16.80 19.47
N GLN A 59 -2.14 16.74 18.59
CA GLN A 59 -1.39 15.51 18.26
C GLN A 59 -2.15 14.34 17.60
N LEU A 60 -3.38 14.53 17.11
CA LEU A 60 -4.13 13.46 16.40
C LEU A 60 -3.34 12.79 15.27
N ASN A 61 -2.59 13.56 14.49
CA ASN A 61 -1.75 13.03 13.41
C ASN A 61 -0.76 11.97 13.92
N THR A 62 -0.07 12.26 15.03
CA THR A 62 0.91 11.35 15.61
C THR A 62 0.23 10.12 16.20
N ALA A 63 -0.91 10.29 16.86
CA ALA A 63 -1.68 9.19 17.42
C ALA A 63 -2.16 8.22 16.34
N TYR A 64 -2.76 8.74 15.25
CA TYR A 64 -3.23 7.89 14.17
C TYR A 64 -2.10 7.27 13.36
N MET A 65 -0.97 7.96 13.16
CA MET A 65 0.22 7.34 12.56
C MET A 65 0.68 6.12 13.36
N VAL A 66 0.74 6.22 14.69
CA VAL A 66 1.10 5.08 15.56
C VAL A 66 0.11 3.93 15.39
N GLN A 67 -1.19 4.22 15.38
CA GLN A 67 -2.23 3.20 15.19
C GLN A 67 -2.10 2.49 13.85
N VAL A 68 -1.90 3.23 12.76
CA VAL A 68 -1.70 2.63 11.43
C VAL A 68 -0.48 1.72 11.42
N LEU A 69 0.68 2.18 11.92
CA LEU A 69 1.88 1.35 11.96
C LEU A 69 1.69 0.08 12.80
N GLN A 70 0.94 0.16 13.91
CA GLN A 70 0.58 -1.01 14.72
C GLN A 70 -0.30 -2.00 13.96
N LEU A 71 -1.28 -1.53 13.17
CA LEU A 71 -2.14 -2.40 12.34
C LEU A 71 -1.33 -3.23 11.35
N TYR A 72 -0.27 -2.65 10.79
CA TYR A 72 0.63 -3.33 9.86
C TYR A 72 1.77 -4.09 10.54
N LYS A 73 1.87 -4.03 11.88
CA LYS A 73 2.97 -4.61 12.69
C LYS A 73 4.35 -4.09 12.25
N ILE A 74 4.46 -2.77 12.08
CA ILE A 74 5.68 -2.09 11.62
C ILE A 74 6.14 -1.11 12.71
N SER A 75 7.44 -1.07 12.97
CA SER A 75 8.01 -0.04 13.86
C SER A 75 8.13 1.30 13.13
N LYS A 76 8.15 2.42 13.87
CA LYS A 76 8.40 3.74 13.26
C LYS A 76 9.73 3.76 12.52
N ASP A 77 10.76 3.17 13.11
CA ASP A 77 12.11 3.17 12.54
C ASP A 77 12.17 2.38 11.23
N ASP A 78 11.51 1.21 11.16
CA ASP A 78 11.43 0.43 9.92
C ASP A 78 10.68 1.18 8.81
N PHE A 79 9.60 1.89 9.18
CA PHE A 79 8.86 2.72 8.25
C PHE A 79 9.72 3.87 7.72
N PHE A 80 10.33 4.66 8.60
CA PHE A 80 11.12 5.83 8.19
C PHE A 80 12.38 5.42 7.42
N LYS A 81 13.05 4.33 7.81
CA LYS A 81 14.16 3.77 7.05
C LYS A 81 13.74 3.39 5.63
N SER A 82 12.60 2.72 5.48
CA SER A 82 12.11 2.33 4.17
C SER A 82 11.67 3.56 3.37
N PHE A 83 11.01 4.52 4.01
CA PHE A 83 10.55 5.76 3.39
C PHE A 83 11.72 6.62 2.87
N ASP A 84 12.78 6.79 3.67
CA ASP A 84 14.01 7.49 3.26
C ASP A 84 14.67 6.83 2.04
N TYR A 85 14.68 5.50 1.99
CA TYR A 85 15.13 4.77 0.81
C TYR A 85 14.30 5.12 -0.43
N TYR A 86 12.96 5.16 -0.34
CA TYR A 86 12.15 5.62 -1.48
C TYR A 86 12.43 7.08 -1.85
N GLN A 87 12.57 7.99 -0.88
CA GLN A 87 12.84 9.41 -1.15
C GLN A 87 14.16 9.64 -1.89
N THR A 88 15.18 8.82 -1.62
CA THR A 88 16.49 8.88 -2.27
C THR A 88 16.56 8.11 -3.60
N HIS A 89 15.50 7.39 -3.98
CA HIS A 89 15.42 6.61 -5.22
C HIS A 89 14.20 7.05 -6.05
N PRO A 90 14.32 8.15 -6.83
CA PRO A 90 13.18 8.79 -7.51
C PRO A 90 12.35 7.86 -8.38
N GLU A 91 13.00 6.92 -9.08
CA GLU A 91 12.33 5.93 -9.92
C GLU A 91 11.43 4.98 -9.11
N LEU A 92 11.92 4.48 -7.97
CA LEU A 92 11.13 3.62 -7.08
C LEU A 92 10.03 4.42 -6.39
N ASN A 93 10.32 5.67 -6.02
CA ASN A 93 9.34 6.58 -5.44
C ASN A 93 8.17 6.82 -6.40
N LYS A 94 8.48 7.05 -7.68
CA LYS A 94 7.46 7.20 -8.73
C LYS A 94 6.58 5.97 -8.80
N ILE A 95 7.17 4.76 -8.86
CA ILE A 95 6.42 3.50 -8.88
C ILE A 95 5.52 3.37 -7.64
N LEU A 96 6.01 3.73 -6.46
CA LEU A 96 5.25 3.71 -5.22
C LEU A 96 4.03 4.64 -5.28
N PHE A 97 4.21 5.91 -5.66
CA PHE A 97 3.12 6.87 -5.77
C PHE A 97 2.12 6.52 -6.88
N ASP A 98 2.58 6.03 -8.03
CA ASP A 98 1.71 5.52 -9.10
C ASP A 98 0.85 4.36 -8.58
N SER A 99 1.45 3.45 -7.80
CA SER A 99 0.77 2.31 -7.21
C SER A 99 -0.24 2.72 -6.13
N ILE A 100 0.08 3.73 -5.31
CA ILE A 100 -0.85 4.33 -4.33
C ILE A 100 -2.05 4.96 -5.05
N ASN A 101 -1.81 5.76 -6.09
CA ASN A 101 -2.87 6.39 -6.86
C ASN A 101 -3.79 5.32 -7.50
N ALA A 102 -3.22 4.31 -8.16
CA ALA A 102 -4.00 3.22 -8.74
C ALA A 102 -4.84 2.48 -7.68
N TYR A 103 -4.29 2.26 -6.48
CA TYR A 103 -5.02 1.66 -5.37
C TYR A 103 -6.17 2.56 -4.86
N SER A 104 -5.91 3.86 -4.72
CA SER A 104 -6.91 4.88 -4.37
C SER A 104 -8.10 4.86 -5.33
N GLN A 105 -7.84 4.83 -6.63
CA GLN A 105 -8.90 4.82 -7.65
C GLN A 105 -9.78 3.57 -7.54
N ARG A 106 -9.18 2.41 -7.30
CA ARG A 106 -9.93 1.16 -7.09
C ARG A 106 -10.81 1.25 -5.84
N LYS A 107 -10.24 1.68 -4.70
CA LYS A 107 -11.00 1.83 -3.45
C LYS A 107 -12.19 2.78 -3.60
N ARG A 108 -12.01 3.89 -4.32
CA ARG A 108 -13.10 4.82 -4.62
C ARG A 108 -14.19 4.18 -5.50
N GLY A 109 -13.80 3.39 -6.51
CA GLY A 109 -14.74 2.63 -7.31
C GLY A 109 -15.55 1.61 -6.50
N ASP A 110 -14.90 0.92 -5.56
CA ASP A 110 -15.57 -0.05 -4.68
C ASP A 110 -16.60 0.63 -3.76
N LEU A 111 -16.26 1.80 -3.20
CA LEU A 111 -17.18 2.60 -2.38
C LEU A 111 -18.45 2.99 -3.16
N TYR A 112 -18.29 3.54 -4.37
CA TYR A 112 -19.44 3.96 -5.18
C TYR A 112 -20.34 2.79 -5.60
N LYS A 113 -19.77 1.62 -5.90
CA LYS A 113 -20.56 0.41 -6.17
C LYS A 113 -21.38 -0.02 -4.95
N GLY A 114 -20.75 -0.01 -3.76
CA GLY A 114 -21.44 -0.34 -2.50
C GLY A 114 -22.62 0.58 -2.20
N ASP A 115 -22.46 1.89 -2.44
CA ASP A 115 -23.54 2.87 -2.24
C ASP A 115 -24.70 2.69 -3.22
N LEU A 116 -24.41 2.29 -4.47
CA LEU A 116 -25.45 1.97 -5.45
C LEU A 116 -26.28 0.76 -5.02
N HIS A 117 -25.64 -0.30 -4.49
CA HIS A 117 -26.36 -1.48 -3.99
C HIS A 117 -27.28 -1.14 -2.81
N LYS A 118 -26.84 -0.30 -1.86
CA LYS A 118 -27.66 0.11 -0.71
C LYS A 118 -28.85 0.99 -1.05
N LYS A 119 -28.88 1.62 -2.24
CA LYS A 119 -29.97 2.51 -2.66
C LYS A 119 -31.07 1.78 -3.42
N VAL A 120 -30.84 0.52 -3.79
CA VAL A 120 -31.78 -0.32 -4.56
C VAL A 120 -32.60 -1.25 -3.64
N GLU A 121 -32.18 -1.40 -2.38
CA GLU A 121 -32.92 -2.06 -1.29
C GLU A 121 -33.76 -1.05 -0.50
#